data_AF-A0A3C0YCQ0-F1
#
_entry.id   AF-A0A3C0YCQ0-F1
#
_cell.length_a   1.000
_cell.length_b   1.000
_cell.length_c   1.000
_cell.angle_alpha   90.00
_cell.angle_beta   90.00
_cell.angle_gamma   90.00
#
_symmetry.space_group_name_H-M   'P 1'
#
loop_
_entity.id
_entity.type
_entity.pdbx_description
1 polymer ?
#
loop_
_entity_poly.entity_id
_entity_poly.type
_entity_poly.pdbx_seq_one_letter_code
_entity_poly.pdbx_strand_id
1 'polypeptide(L)'
;ARILLAALRGEAMRHLAQGKQSTAGLLSDIRLDAMQAVRLASEQSRETLQMVKTEVKVQLADAKRDVPSFWGQITLGTKHALRTASAESDALVGGVLERVQRDAARAKQAAEDALGAVSSSAKLLVREGASRSEALMREIAGQGPEKTLSRGFALVRALDGKPVTRAAHATDGAAIEIQFQDGRVTATTGKHL
;
A
#
# COMPACT_ATOMS: atom_id res chain seq x y z
N ALA A 1 -89.06 45.95 71.63
CA ALA A 1 -87.86 46.12 70.77
C ALA A 1 -86.53 46.02 71.55
N ARG A 2 -86.28 46.85 72.59
CA ARG A 2 -84.99 46.88 73.33
C ARG A 2 -84.56 45.56 74.01
N ILE A 3 -85.49 44.80 74.58
CA ILE A 3 -85.19 43.53 75.29
C ILE A 3 -84.75 42.42 74.32
N LEU A 4 -85.37 42.35 73.13
CA LEU A 4 -85.04 41.35 72.11
C LEU A 4 -83.64 41.57 71.51
N LEU A 5 -83.22 42.83 71.35
CA LEU A 5 -81.91 43.22 70.81
C LEU A 5 -80.76 42.95 71.78
N ALA A 6 -81.00 43.05 73.09
CA ALA A 6 -80.04 42.67 74.13
C ALA A 6 -79.86 41.14 74.21
N ALA A 7 -80.94 40.37 74.09
CA ALA A 7 -80.88 38.91 74.06
C ALA A 7 -80.16 38.39 72.81
N LEU A 8 -80.46 38.94 71.63
CA LEU A 8 -79.79 38.56 70.37
C LEU A 8 -78.29 38.88 70.39
N ARG A 9 -77.91 40.02 70.99
CA ARG A 9 -76.51 40.41 71.18
C ARG A 9 -75.80 39.50 72.20
N GLY A 10 -76.48 39.06 73.25
CA GLY A 10 -75.95 38.09 74.21
C GLY A 10 -75.73 36.71 73.60
N GLU A 11 -76.65 36.25 72.75
CA GLU A 11 -76.51 34.99 72.01
C GLU A 11 -75.37 35.05 70.99
N ALA A 12 -75.30 36.13 70.21
CA ALA A 12 -74.21 36.35 69.24
C ALA A 12 -72.83 36.43 69.93
N MET A 13 -72.73 37.07 71.10
CA MET A 13 -71.49 37.12 71.88
C MET A 13 -71.11 35.76 72.45
N ARG A 14 -72.07 34.94 72.88
CA ARG A 14 -71.82 33.56 73.33
C ARG A 14 -71.35 32.66 72.19
N HIS A 15 -72.01 32.71 71.03
CA HIS A 15 -71.57 31.97 69.84
C HIS A 15 -70.20 32.43 69.35
N LEU A 16 -69.89 33.73 69.41
CA LEU A 16 -68.58 34.26 69.05
C LEU A 16 -67.50 33.85 70.05
N ALA A 17 -67.80 33.83 71.35
CA ALA A 17 -66.88 33.34 72.37
C ALA A 17 -66.64 31.83 72.24
N GLN A 18 -67.69 31.04 71.98
CA GLN A 18 -67.62 29.60 71.73
C GLN A 18 -66.84 29.29 70.45
N GLY A 19 -67.07 30.04 69.37
CA GLY A 19 -66.31 29.94 68.13
C GLY A 19 -64.83 30.26 68.33
N LYS A 20 -64.51 31.36 69.05
CA LYS A 20 -63.13 31.71 69.40
C LYS A 20 -62.44 30.62 70.22
N GLN A 21 -63.12 30.06 71.21
CA GLN A 21 -62.58 28.97 72.03
C GLN A 21 -62.37 27.69 71.20
N SER A 22 -63.30 27.36 70.31
CA SER A 22 -63.16 26.22 69.39
C SER A 22 -62.01 26.40 68.40
N THR A 23 -61.86 27.59 67.81
CA THR A 23 -60.74 27.89 66.91
C THR A 23 -59.40 27.88 67.65
N ALA A 24 -59.35 28.36 68.89
CA ALA A 24 -58.15 28.28 69.71
C ALA A 24 -57.76 26.83 70.03
N GLY A 25 -58.75 25.95 70.29
CA GLY A 25 -58.54 24.51 70.44
C GLY A 25 -57.94 23.89 69.17
N LEU A 26 -58.60 24.09 68.02
CA LEU A 26 -58.11 23.56 66.73
C LEU A 26 -56.71 24.07 66.36
N LEU A 27 -56.40 25.34 66.62
CA LEU A 27 -55.05 25.88 66.40
C LEU A 27 -54.01 25.25 67.33
N SER A 28 -54.39 24.93 68.57
CA SER A 28 -53.52 24.23 69.51
C SER A 28 -53.22 22.81 69.03
N ASP A 29 -54.24 22.09 68.55
CA ASP A 29 -54.11 20.73 68.02
C ASP A 29 -53.24 20.71 66.75
N ILE A 30 -53.52 21.60 65.79
CA ILE A 30 -52.71 21.76 64.57
C ILE A 30 -51.24 22.06 64.92
N ARG A 31 -51.00 22.92 65.91
CA ARG A 31 -49.62 23.23 66.35
C ARG A 31 -48.95 21.99 66.93
N LEU A 32 -49.67 21.20 67.70
CA LEU A 32 -49.14 20.00 68.35
C LEU A 32 -48.82 18.91 67.31
N ASP A 33 -49.72 18.69 66.37
CA ASP A 33 -49.53 17.77 65.24
C ASP A 33 -48.35 18.20 64.34
N ALA A 34 -48.26 19.49 64.01
CA ALA A 34 -47.14 20.02 63.24
C ALA A 34 -45.80 19.87 63.98
N MET A 35 -45.78 20.11 65.30
CA MET A 35 -44.58 19.90 66.11
C MET A 35 -44.17 18.43 66.16
N GLN A 36 -45.12 17.50 66.25
CA GLN A 36 -44.84 16.06 66.20
C GLN A 36 -44.36 15.63 64.83
N ALA A 37 -45.01 16.07 63.75
CA ALA A 37 -44.61 15.76 62.38
C ALA A 37 -43.20 16.26 62.07
N VAL A 38 -42.84 17.47 62.49
CA VAL A 38 -41.48 18.02 62.31
C VAL A 38 -40.45 17.23 63.11
N ARG A 39 -40.77 16.80 64.34
CA ARG A 39 -39.86 15.96 65.13
C ARG A 39 -39.63 14.61 64.48
N LEU A 40 -40.68 13.93 64.05
CA LEU A 40 -40.59 12.63 63.36
C LEU A 40 -39.79 12.75 62.06
N ALA A 41 -40.06 13.78 61.24
CA ALA A 41 -39.31 14.04 60.01
C ALA A 41 -37.83 14.33 60.29
N SER A 42 -37.52 15.04 61.38
CA SER A 42 -36.13 15.34 61.78
C SER A 42 -35.39 14.09 62.24
N GLU A 43 -36.04 13.21 63.02
CA GLU A 43 -35.49 11.93 63.46
C GLU A 43 -35.22 11.01 62.25
N GLN A 44 -36.20 10.86 61.36
CA GLN A 44 -36.06 10.07 60.14
C GLN A 44 -34.97 10.60 59.20
N SER A 45 -34.86 11.93 59.05
CA SER A 45 -33.80 12.55 58.26
C SER A 45 -32.43 12.26 58.86
N ARG A 46 -32.30 12.34 60.19
CA ARG A 46 -31.06 12.05 60.89
C ARG A 46 -30.66 10.58 60.73
N GLU A 47 -31.60 9.65 60.85
CA GLU A 47 -31.36 8.23 60.63
C GLU A 47 -30.87 7.95 59.20
N THR A 48 -31.57 8.50 58.21
CA THR A 48 -31.20 8.38 56.79
C THR A 48 -29.80 8.93 56.52
N LEU A 49 -29.46 10.08 57.09
CA LEU A 49 -28.11 10.65 56.97
C LEU A 49 -27.04 9.77 57.60
N GLN A 50 -27.32 9.10 58.73
CA GLN A 50 -26.35 8.17 59.32
C GLN A 50 -26.17 6.91 58.46
N MET A 51 -27.24 6.39 57.88
CA MET A 51 -27.16 5.25 56.95
C MET A 51 -26.32 5.61 55.71
N VAL A 52 -26.64 6.72 55.05
CA VAL A 52 -25.88 7.21 53.88
C VAL A 52 -24.41 7.45 54.25
N LYS A 53 -24.13 8.07 55.40
CA LYS A 53 -22.76 8.30 55.86
C LYS A 53 -21.99 7.00 56.06
N THR A 54 -22.65 5.95 56.56
CA THR A 54 -22.04 4.64 56.80
C THR A 54 -21.75 3.95 55.47
N GLU A 55 -22.73 3.95 54.56
CA GLU A 55 -22.61 3.37 53.22
C GLU A 55 -21.48 4.04 52.41
N VAL A 56 -21.44 5.38 52.38
CA VAL A 56 -20.39 6.13 51.69
C VAL A 56 -19.01 5.82 52.26
N LYS A 57 -18.89 5.62 53.57
CA LYS A 57 -17.61 5.25 54.19
C LYS A 57 -17.14 3.87 53.75
N VAL A 58 -18.05 2.90 53.67
CA VAL A 58 -17.73 1.54 53.20
C VAL A 58 -17.33 1.60 51.73
N GLN A 59 -18.13 2.21 50.87
CA GLN A 59 -17.83 2.35 49.45
C GLN A 59 -16.51 3.08 49.20
N LEU A 60 -16.21 4.13 49.97
CA LEU A 60 -14.92 4.83 49.88
C LEU A 60 -13.75 3.97 50.36
N ALA A 61 -13.94 3.14 51.38
CA ALA A 61 -12.92 2.22 51.86
C ALA A 61 -12.62 1.14 50.81
N ASP A 62 -13.67 0.58 50.20
CA ASP A 62 -13.54 -0.39 49.11
C ASP A 62 -12.84 0.22 47.90
N ALA A 63 -13.28 1.41 47.46
CA ALA A 63 -12.63 2.13 46.36
C ALA A 63 -11.15 2.43 46.66
N LYS A 64 -10.82 2.85 47.89
CA LYS A 64 -9.43 3.09 48.31
C LYS A 64 -8.57 1.83 48.31
N ARG A 65 -9.17 0.66 48.55
CA ARG A 65 -8.48 -0.63 48.50
C ARG A 65 -8.31 -1.13 47.07
N ASP A 66 -9.34 -1.00 46.25
CA ASP A 66 -9.42 -1.69 44.96
C ASP A 66 -8.75 -0.89 43.83
N VAL A 67 -8.82 0.45 43.85
CA VAL A 67 -8.19 1.30 42.82
C VAL A 67 -6.68 1.06 42.69
N PRO A 68 -5.88 1.02 43.77
CA PRO A 68 -4.46 0.69 43.65
C PRO A 68 -4.20 -0.71 43.07
N SER A 69 -5.05 -1.68 43.41
CA SER A 69 -4.96 -3.05 42.89
C SER A 69 -5.19 -3.07 41.37
N PHE A 70 -6.26 -2.42 40.89
CA PHE A 70 -6.53 -2.29 39.46
C PHE A 70 -5.43 -1.55 38.72
N TRP A 71 -4.89 -0.47 39.30
CA TRP A 71 -3.77 0.25 38.70
C TRP A 71 -2.52 -0.64 38.57
N GLY A 72 -2.25 -1.48 39.57
CA GLY A 72 -1.19 -2.48 39.52
C GLY A 72 -1.41 -3.49 38.39
N GLN A 73 -2.62 -4.03 38.26
CA GLN A 73 -2.98 -4.97 37.20
C GLN A 73 -2.88 -4.36 35.81
N ILE A 74 -3.42 -3.15 35.61
CA ILE A 74 -3.33 -2.42 34.34
C ILE A 74 -1.87 -2.14 33.98
N THR A 75 -1.07 -1.66 34.94
CA THR A 75 0.34 -1.36 34.69
C THR A 75 1.12 -2.62 34.32
N LEU A 76 0.88 -3.74 35.00
CA LEU A 76 1.53 -5.00 34.72
C LEU A 76 1.10 -5.56 33.35
N GLY A 77 -0.20 -5.57 33.06
CA GLY A 77 -0.77 -6.01 31.79
C GLY A 77 -0.23 -5.21 30.61
N THR A 78 -0.22 -3.87 30.71
CA THR A 78 0.32 -2.98 29.68
C THR A 78 1.81 -3.19 29.47
N LYS A 79 2.61 -3.35 30.54
CA LYS A 79 4.05 -3.65 30.42
C LYS A 79 4.30 -5.00 29.75
N HIS A 80 3.50 -6.02 30.07
CA HIS A 80 3.63 -7.34 29.48
C HIS A 80 3.23 -7.33 28.00
N ALA A 81 2.10 -6.71 27.67
CA ALA A 81 1.64 -6.54 26.29
C ALA A 81 2.67 -5.78 25.45
N LEU A 82 3.23 -4.67 25.98
CA LEU A 82 4.25 -3.90 25.29
C LEU A 82 5.52 -4.73 25.04
N ARG A 83 6.02 -5.46 26.04
CA ARG A 83 7.20 -6.32 25.87
C ARG A 83 6.98 -7.41 24.82
N THR A 84 5.79 -8.03 24.83
CA THR A 84 5.43 -9.07 23.87
C THR A 84 5.37 -8.50 22.45
N ALA A 85 4.66 -7.38 22.27
CA ALA A 85 4.58 -6.69 20.99
C ALA A 85 5.97 -6.23 20.47
N SER A 86 6.85 -5.74 21.36
CA SER A 86 8.23 -5.39 20.99
C SER A 86 9.01 -6.62 20.52
N ALA A 87 8.95 -7.74 21.26
CA ALA A 87 9.65 -8.96 20.87
C ALA A 87 9.14 -9.54 19.54
N GLU A 88 7.82 -9.52 19.31
CA GLU A 88 7.21 -9.90 18.04
C GLU A 88 7.68 -8.98 16.89
N SER A 89 7.73 -7.67 17.14
CA SER A 89 8.20 -6.69 16.16
C SER A 89 9.67 -6.93 15.79
N ASP A 90 10.53 -7.17 16.78
CA ASP A 90 11.95 -7.46 16.56
C ASP A 90 12.14 -8.75 15.74
N ALA A 91 11.36 -9.79 16.03
CA ALA A 91 11.39 -11.04 15.28
C ALA A 91 10.93 -10.85 13.83
N LEU A 92 9.88 -10.06 13.60
CA LEU A 92 9.40 -9.73 12.25
C LEU A 92 10.45 -8.93 11.47
N VAL A 93 11.05 -7.92 12.08
CA VAL A 93 12.12 -7.13 11.46
C VAL A 93 13.31 -8.02 11.10
N GLY A 94 13.76 -8.88 12.02
CA GLY A 94 14.82 -9.86 11.75
C GLY A 94 14.48 -10.77 10.57
N GLY A 95 13.28 -11.34 10.55
CA GLY A 95 12.82 -12.22 9.47
C GLY A 95 12.70 -11.51 8.11
N VAL A 96 12.28 -10.25 8.10
CA VAL A 96 12.22 -9.43 6.87
C VAL A 96 13.64 -9.13 6.36
N LEU A 97 14.56 -8.74 7.24
CA LEU A 97 15.96 -8.46 6.86
C LEU A 97 16.64 -9.70 6.29
N GLU A 98 16.51 -10.86 6.93
CA GLU A 98 17.07 -12.12 6.42
C GLU A 98 16.46 -12.54 5.07
N ARG A 99 15.16 -12.30 4.86
CA ARG A 99 14.49 -12.55 3.58
C ARG A 99 15.04 -11.62 2.50
N VAL A 100 15.10 -10.31 2.77
CA VAL A 100 15.62 -9.31 1.82
C VAL A 100 17.06 -9.60 1.45
N GLN A 101 17.91 -9.98 2.41
CA GLN A 101 19.31 -10.35 2.12
C GLN A 101 19.39 -11.59 1.21
N ARG A 102 18.60 -12.63 1.47
CA ARG A 102 18.57 -13.83 0.62
C ARG A 102 18.03 -13.54 -0.77
N ASP A 103 16.97 -12.76 -0.88
CA ASP A 103 16.37 -12.41 -2.16
C ASP A 103 17.30 -11.51 -2.98
N ALA A 104 17.99 -10.56 -2.34
CA ALA A 104 19.01 -9.73 -2.98
C ALA A 104 20.20 -10.57 -3.48
N ALA A 105 20.70 -11.51 -2.68
CA ALA A 105 21.78 -12.41 -3.08
C ALA A 105 21.38 -13.28 -4.28
N ARG A 106 20.16 -13.83 -4.28
CA ARG A 106 19.63 -14.62 -5.41
C ARG A 106 19.45 -13.78 -6.66
N ALA A 107 18.89 -12.56 -6.53
CA ALA A 107 18.69 -11.66 -7.65
C ALA A 107 20.04 -11.24 -8.27
N LYS A 108 21.05 -10.98 -7.44
CA LYS A 108 22.42 -10.70 -7.89
C LYS A 108 22.99 -11.89 -8.67
N GLN A 109 22.92 -13.10 -8.13
CA GLN A 109 23.45 -14.29 -8.81
C GLN A 109 22.74 -14.52 -10.15
N ALA A 110 21.41 -14.41 -10.18
CA ALA A 110 20.64 -14.57 -11.41
C ALA A 110 21.02 -13.51 -12.47
N ALA A 111 21.29 -12.27 -12.05
CA ALA A 111 21.75 -11.22 -12.95
C ALA A 111 23.16 -11.51 -13.49
N GLU A 112 24.08 -11.98 -12.65
CA GLU A 112 25.43 -12.38 -13.06
C GLU A 112 25.39 -13.54 -14.06
N ASP A 113 24.58 -14.56 -13.81
CA ASP A 113 24.40 -15.72 -14.70
C ASP A 113 23.81 -15.29 -16.06
N ALA A 114 22.79 -14.42 -16.04
CA ALA A 114 22.18 -13.90 -17.25
C ALA A 114 23.17 -13.07 -18.09
N LEU A 115 23.95 -12.20 -17.45
CA LEU A 115 25.00 -11.43 -18.12
C LEU A 115 26.08 -12.34 -18.71
N GLY A 116 26.48 -13.40 -18.00
CA GLY A 116 27.41 -14.41 -18.49
C GLY A 116 26.90 -15.14 -19.74
N ALA A 117 25.63 -15.54 -19.73
CA ALA A 117 24.98 -16.20 -20.86
C ALA A 117 24.87 -15.27 -22.09
N VAL A 118 24.48 -14.01 -21.89
CA VAL A 118 24.42 -13.00 -22.95
C VAL A 118 25.80 -12.73 -23.54
N SER A 119 26.82 -12.55 -22.70
CA SER A 119 28.20 -12.32 -23.16
C SER A 119 28.72 -13.48 -24.00
N SER A 120 28.46 -14.71 -23.57
CA SER A 120 28.88 -15.92 -24.27
C SER A 120 28.17 -16.06 -25.62
N SER A 121 26.86 -15.87 -25.64
CA SER A 121 26.04 -15.91 -26.86
C SER A 121 26.47 -14.83 -27.86
N ALA A 122 26.71 -13.60 -27.39
CA ALA A 122 27.16 -12.50 -28.23
C ALA A 122 28.53 -12.80 -28.87
N LYS A 123 29.48 -13.33 -28.10
CA LYS A 123 30.80 -13.75 -28.61
C LYS A 123 30.68 -14.84 -29.68
N LEU A 124 29.80 -15.82 -29.48
CA LEU A 124 29.56 -16.88 -30.47
C LEU A 124 28.97 -16.32 -31.77
N LEU A 125 27.92 -15.50 -31.67
CA LEU A 125 27.26 -14.88 -32.83
C LEU A 125 28.22 -13.99 -33.64
N VAL A 126 29.06 -13.20 -32.96
CA VAL A 126 30.05 -12.36 -33.63
C VAL A 126 31.10 -13.20 -34.36
N ARG A 127 31.61 -14.26 -33.71
CA ARG A 127 32.58 -15.17 -34.35
C ARG A 127 31.98 -15.87 -35.56
N GLU A 128 30.76 -16.38 -35.43
CA GLU A 128 30.06 -17.05 -36.52
C GLU A 128 29.78 -16.07 -37.68
N GLY A 129 29.32 -14.86 -37.38
CA GLY A 129 29.12 -13.82 -38.39
C GLY A 129 30.40 -13.45 -39.12
N ALA A 130 31.53 -13.35 -38.40
CA ALA A 130 32.84 -13.09 -38.99
C ALA A 130 33.26 -14.23 -39.93
N SER A 131 33.14 -15.49 -39.49
CA SER A 131 33.47 -16.65 -40.33
C SER A 131 32.59 -16.78 -41.57
N ARG A 132 31.28 -16.50 -41.45
CA ARG A 132 30.36 -16.48 -42.61
C ARG A 132 30.72 -15.36 -43.58
N SER A 133 31.05 -14.18 -43.06
CA SER A 133 31.46 -13.02 -43.89
C SER A 133 32.76 -13.30 -44.64
N GLU A 134 33.74 -13.93 -43.97
CA GLU A 134 34.99 -14.35 -44.59
C GLU A 134 34.77 -15.43 -45.65
N ALA A 135 33.90 -16.40 -45.40
CA ALA A 135 33.53 -17.42 -46.39
C ALA A 135 32.87 -16.79 -47.62
N LEU A 136 31.92 -15.88 -47.43
CA LEU A 136 31.27 -15.16 -48.53
C LEU A 136 32.26 -14.30 -49.31
N MET A 137 33.19 -13.62 -48.63
CA MET A 137 34.24 -12.83 -49.29
C MET A 137 35.15 -13.71 -50.15
N ARG A 138 35.51 -14.91 -49.66
CA ARG A 138 36.28 -15.88 -50.45
C ARG A 138 35.50 -16.42 -51.65
N GLU A 139 34.19 -16.61 -51.51
CA GLU A 139 33.32 -17.01 -52.62
C GLU A 139 33.25 -15.92 -53.70
N ILE A 140 32.99 -14.66 -53.31
CA ILE A 140 32.97 -13.51 -54.21
C ILE A 140 34.31 -13.33 -54.92
N ALA A 141 35.42 -13.35 -54.17
CA ALA A 141 36.77 -13.24 -54.75
C ALA A 141 37.12 -14.44 -55.65
N GLY A 142 36.58 -15.62 -55.36
CA GLY A 142 36.78 -16.84 -56.14
C GLY A 142 36.03 -16.87 -57.47
N GLN A 143 34.87 -16.20 -57.53
CA GLN A 143 33.97 -16.17 -58.69
C GLN A 143 34.14 -14.92 -59.57
N GLY A 144 35.01 -13.98 -59.18
CA GLY A 144 35.25 -12.75 -59.93
C GLY A 144 35.86 -12.98 -61.33
N PRO A 145 35.58 -12.10 -62.32
CA PRO A 145 36.16 -12.18 -63.67
C PRO A 145 37.69 -12.28 -63.66
N GLU A 146 38.33 -11.64 -62.68
CA GLU A 146 39.78 -11.65 -62.46
C GLU A 146 40.34 -13.06 -62.20
N LYS A 147 39.61 -13.93 -61.50
CA LYS A 147 40.00 -15.33 -61.29
C LYS A 147 39.90 -16.15 -62.57
N THR A 148 38.90 -15.87 -63.41
CA THR A 148 38.75 -16.48 -64.74
C THR A 148 39.88 -16.03 -65.67
N LEU A 149 40.22 -14.74 -65.67
CA LEU A 149 41.38 -14.19 -66.39
C LEU A 149 42.70 -14.80 -65.90
N SER A 150 42.88 -14.91 -64.58
CA SER A 150 44.07 -15.52 -63.96
C SER A 150 44.23 -17.02 -64.24
N ARG A 151 43.17 -17.70 -64.69
CA ARG A 151 43.20 -19.12 -65.11
C ARG A 151 43.53 -19.26 -66.61
N GLY A 152 43.85 -18.17 -67.30
CA GLY A 152 44.24 -18.16 -68.71
C GLY A 152 43.06 -18.04 -69.70
N PHE A 153 41.85 -17.77 -69.21
CA PHE A 153 40.72 -17.46 -70.07
C PHE A 153 40.71 -15.96 -70.41
N ALA A 154 40.15 -15.61 -71.57
CA ALA A 154 39.97 -14.22 -71.97
C ALA A 154 38.48 -13.85 -71.96
N LEU A 155 38.16 -12.60 -71.62
CA LEU A 155 36.79 -12.10 -71.64
C LEU A 155 36.57 -11.27 -72.90
N VAL A 156 35.60 -11.65 -73.73
CA VAL A 156 35.23 -10.86 -74.92
C VAL A 156 34.13 -9.88 -74.54
N ARG A 157 34.33 -8.59 -74.83
CA ARG A 157 33.38 -7.51 -74.60
C ARG A 157 33.05 -6.81 -75.92
N ALA A 158 31.82 -6.34 -76.04
CA ALA A 158 31.45 -5.41 -77.09
C ALA A 158 31.98 -4.00 -76.77
N LEU A 159 31.93 -3.10 -77.74
CA LEU A 159 32.30 -1.68 -77.58
C LEU A 159 31.53 -0.95 -76.47
N ASP A 160 30.36 -1.45 -76.07
CA ASP A 160 29.57 -0.93 -74.94
C ASP A 160 30.02 -1.48 -73.57
N GLY A 161 31.10 -2.28 -73.55
CA GLY A 161 31.67 -2.88 -72.35
C GLY A 161 30.95 -4.14 -71.85
N LYS A 162 29.86 -4.57 -72.50
CA LYS A 162 29.11 -5.76 -72.09
C LYS A 162 29.79 -7.04 -72.58
N PRO A 163 29.83 -8.11 -71.76
CA PRO A 163 30.42 -9.37 -72.17
C PRO A 163 29.60 -10.04 -73.27
N VAL A 164 30.27 -10.48 -74.33
CA VAL A 164 29.68 -11.25 -75.43
C VAL A 164 29.72 -12.73 -75.04
N THR A 165 28.57 -13.27 -74.63
CA THR A 165 28.47 -14.64 -74.08
C THR A 165 27.95 -15.68 -75.08
N ARG A 166 27.53 -15.26 -76.27
CA ARG A 166 26.98 -16.13 -77.32
C ARG A 166 27.51 -15.73 -78.69
N ALA A 167 27.79 -16.74 -79.51
CA ALA A 167 28.15 -16.58 -80.93
C ALA A 167 27.16 -15.67 -81.67
N ALA A 168 25.84 -15.87 -81.51
CA ALA A 168 24.82 -15.08 -82.18
C ALA A 168 24.83 -13.57 -81.86
N HIS A 169 25.55 -13.13 -80.82
CA HIS A 169 25.70 -11.71 -80.48
C HIS A 169 26.99 -11.09 -81.06
N ALA A 170 27.85 -11.91 -81.66
CA ALA A 170 29.04 -11.48 -82.36
C ALA A 170 28.69 -11.22 -83.84
N THR A 171 28.07 -10.07 -84.14
CA THR A 171 27.73 -9.71 -85.53
C THR A 171 28.98 -9.70 -86.40
N ASP A 172 28.91 -10.24 -87.61
CA ASP A 172 30.03 -10.26 -88.56
C ASP A 172 30.62 -8.86 -88.79
N GLY A 173 31.93 -8.70 -88.59
CA GLY A 173 32.64 -7.44 -88.77
C GLY A 173 32.54 -6.45 -87.59
N ALA A 174 31.93 -6.83 -86.47
CA ALA A 174 31.88 -6.01 -85.27
C ALA A 174 33.24 -5.92 -84.57
N ALA A 175 33.61 -4.71 -84.12
CA ALA A 175 34.76 -4.50 -83.27
C ALA A 175 34.45 -4.94 -81.83
N ILE A 176 35.31 -5.82 -81.32
CA ILE A 176 35.24 -6.41 -79.97
C ILE A 176 36.54 -6.13 -79.23
N GLU A 177 36.47 -6.15 -77.90
CA GLU A 177 37.62 -6.04 -77.03
C GLU A 177 37.81 -7.37 -76.29
N ILE A 178 39.00 -7.94 -76.38
CA ILE A 178 39.39 -9.15 -75.68
C ILE A 178 40.23 -8.72 -74.48
N GLN A 179 39.70 -8.96 -73.29
CA GLN A 179 40.38 -8.68 -72.03
C GLN A 179 41.14 -9.94 -71.57
N PHE A 180 42.44 -9.79 -71.37
CA PHE A 180 43.33 -10.77 -70.75
C PHE A 180 43.68 -10.33 -69.33
N GLN A 181 44.44 -11.15 -68.61
CA GLN A 181 44.92 -10.83 -67.26
C GLN A 181 45.84 -9.60 -67.24
N ASP A 182 46.63 -9.41 -68.29
CA ASP A 182 47.72 -8.43 -68.40
C ASP A 182 47.38 -7.22 -69.27
N GLY A 183 46.24 -7.22 -69.95
CA GLY A 183 45.88 -6.13 -70.84
C GLY A 183 44.60 -6.36 -71.63
N ARG A 184 44.29 -5.42 -72.52
CA ARG A 184 43.14 -5.48 -73.43
C ARG A 184 43.61 -5.36 -74.87
N VAL A 185 43.03 -6.16 -75.75
CA VAL A 185 43.36 -6.19 -77.17
C VAL A 185 42.08 -6.04 -77.98
N THR A 186 42.08 -5.13 -78.95
CA THR A 186 40.98 -4.94 -79.89
C THR A 186 41.05 -5.99 -81.01
N ALA A 187 39.91 -6.59 -81.35
CA ALA A 187 39.76 -7.56 -82.43
C ALA A 187 38.46 -7.31 -83.21
N THR A 188 38.34 -7.93 -84.39
CA THR A 188 37.14 -7.83 -85.22
C THR A 188 36.59 -9.23 -85.47
N THR A 189 35.28 -9.43 -85.34
CA THR A 189 34.62 -10.71 -85.55
C THR A 189 34.67 -11.14 -87.03
N GLY A 190 35.06 -12.39 -87.29
CA GLY A 190 35.00 -12.99 -88.62
C GLY A 190 33.57 -13.46 -88.97
N LYS A 191 33.33 -13.82 -90.25
CA LYS A 191 32.01 -14.28 -90.69
C LYS A 191 31.56 -15.56 -89.98
N HIS A 192 30.35 -15.57 -89.43
CA HIS A 192 29.71 -16.78 -88.89
C HIS A 192 29.51 -17.83 -90.01
N LEU A 193 30.02 -19.04 -89.79
CA LEU A 193 29.72 -20.24 -90.58
C LEU A 193 28.38 -20.85 -90.16
#